data_AF-A0A091S6T2-F1
#
_entry.id   AF-A0A091S6T2-F1
#
_cell.length_a   1.000
_cell.length_b   1.000
_cell.length_c   1.000
_cell.angle_alpha   90.00
_cell.angle_beta   90.00
_cell.angle_gamma   90.00
#
_symmetry.space_group_name_H-M   'P 1'
#
loop_
_entity.id
_entity.type
_entity.pdbx_description
1 polymer ?
#
loop_
_entity_poly.entity_id
_entity_poly.type
_entity_poly.pdbx_seq_one_letter_code
_entity_poly.pdbx_strand_id
1 'polypeptide(L)'
;LYVKCNGQLVNDEDTLQNGAVYSLEPRLCGGKGGFGSMLRALGAQIEKTTNREACRDLSGRRLRDVNHEKAMAEWVKQQAEREADKEQRRLERLQRKLAEPKHFTTNPDYQQQYHEMSERLEDSVLKGLQAISSKTVSPQSGGSRKRPGEPGKNGTKSRKRKCFWLGLEGLDDCDSSDSENDSEDDSPHASDGSCPS
;
A
#
# COMPACT_ATOMS: atom_id res chain seq x y z
N LEU A 1 -58.70 5.14 41.00
CA LEU A 1 -59.33 5.35 39.68
C LEU A 1 -59.25 6.83 39.33
N TYR A 2 -59.32 7.20 38.06
CA TYR A 2 -59.72 8.53 37.59
C TYR A 2 -60.73 8.34 36.47
N VAL A 3 -61.73 9.23 36.40
CA VAL A 3 -62.75 9.23 35.34
C VAL A 3 -62.46 10.38 34.40
N LYS A 4 -62.52 10.14 33.09
CA LYS A 4 -62.41 11.19 32.07
C LYS A 4 -63.60 11.16 31.13
N CYS A 5 -64.07 12.34 30.72
CA CYS A 5 -65.06 12.52 29.66
C CYS A 5 -64.49 13.54 28.66
N ASN A 6 -64.51 13.20 27.37
CA ASN A 6 -63.98 14.06 26.29
C ASN A 6 -62.55 14.61 26.55
N GLY A 7 -61.71 13.81 27.20
CA GLY A 7 -60.32 14.17 27.56
C GLY A 7 -60.15 14.99 28.85
N GLN A 8 -61.23 15.51 29.44
CA GLN A 8 -61.20 16.23 30.71
C GLN A 8 -61.45 15.29 31.89
N LEU A 9 -60.90 15.62 33.06
CA LEU A 9 -61.06 14.85 34.30
C LEU A 9 -62.40 15.24 34.95
N VAL A 10 -63.22 14.23 35.23
CA VAL A 10 -64.57 14.38 35.80
C VAL A 10 -64.48 14.26 37.32
N ASN A 11 -65.12 15.19 38.04
CA ASN A 11 -65.17 15.20 39.50
C ASN A 11 -66.34 14.34 40.00
N ASP A 12 -66.29 13.93 41.26
CA ASP A 12 -67.31 13.06 41.87
C ASP A 12 -68.70 13.74 41.98
N GLU A 13 -68.77 15.06 41.87
CA GLU A 13 -69.99 15.88 41.93
C GLU A 13 -70.59 16.20 40.54
N ASP A 14 -69.93 15.82 39.44
CA ASP A 14 -70.38 16.15 38.08
C ASP A 14 -71.52 15.21 37.62
N THR A 15 -72.65 15.77 37.18
CA THR A 15 -73.79 14.97 36.69
C THR A 15 -73.47 14.24 35.38
N LEU A 16 -73.77 12.93 35.35
CA LEU A 16 -73.54 12.08 34.19
C LEU A 16 -74.43 12.48 33.00
N GLN A 17 -73.80 12.73 31.86
CA GLN A 17 -74.44 13.11 30.60
C GLN A 17 -74.88 11.83 29.86
N ASN A 18 -76.17 11.72 29.55
CA ASN A 18 -76.70 10.55 28.85
C ASN A 18 -76.17 10.49 27.41
N GLY A 19 -75.55 9.36 27.04
CA GLY A 19 -74.89 9.19 25.73
C GLY A 19 -73.42 9.66 25.66
N ALA A 20 -72.85 10.20 26.74
CA ALA A 20 -71.42 10.54 26.77
C ALA A 20 -70.53 9.32 27.06
N VAL A 21 -69.31 9.31 26.52
CA VAL A 21 -68.33 8.23 26.69
C VAL A 21 -67.35 8.58 27.83
N TYR A 22 -67.37 7.76 28.88
CA TYR A 22 -66.51 7.91 30.04
C TYR A 22 -65.36 6.88 30.01
N SER A 23 -64.12 7.36 30.07
CA SER A 23 -62.92 6.53 30.19
C SER A 23 -62.52 6.37 31.65
N LEU A 24 -62.28 5.13 32.07
CA LEU A 24 -61.87 4.78 33.43
C LEU A 24 -60.39 4.41 33.45
N GLU A 25 -59.57 5.27 34.06
CA GLU A 25 -58.13 5.05 34.20
C GLU A 25 -57.81 4.46 35.58
N PRO A 26 -57.55 3.13 35.70
CA PRO A 26 -57.15 2.54 36.97
C PRO A 26 -55.80 3.11 37.41
N ARG A 27 -55.70 3.50 38.68
CA ARG A 27 -54.42 3.91 39.25
C ARG A 27 -53.60 2.64 39.48
N LEU A 28 -52.55 2.45 38.68
CA LEU A 28 -51.57 1.38 38.93
C LEU A 28 -50.96 1.57 40.32
N CYS A 29 -50.93 0.50 41.12
CA CYS A 29 -50.20 0.47 42.38
C CYS A 29 -48.74 0.85 42.12
N GLY A 30 -48.19 1.75 42.94
CA GLY A 30 -46.96 2.48 42.61
C GLY A 30 -45.77 1.59 42.28
N GLY A 31 -45.18 1.79 41.11
CA GLY A 31 -44.05 0.99 40.62
C GLY A 31 -43.20 1.67 39.54
N LYS A 32 -43.20 3.01 39.46
CA LYS A 32 -42.44 3.80 38.45
C LYS A 32 -40.91 3.76 38.64
N GLY A 33 -40.40 2.73 39.33
CA GLY A 33 -39.00 2.58 39.73
C GLY A 33 -38.12 1.83 38.74
N GLY A 34 -38.69 1.07 37.78
CA GLY A 34 -37.95 0.16 36.88
C GLY A 34 -36.75 0.81 36.18
N PHE A 35 -36.96 1.99 35.58
CA PHE A 35 -35.88 2.76 34.95
C PHE A 35 -34.81 3.22 35.95
N GLY A 36 -35.22 3.71 37.14
CA GLY A 36 -34.29 4.13 38.19
C GLY A 36 -33.51 2.98 38.84
N SER A 37 -34.10 1.78 38.96
CA SER A 37 -33.38 0.56 39.37
C SER A 37 -32.41 0.08 38.30
N MET A 38 -32.81 0.12 37.02
CA MET A 38 -31.95 -0.22 35.89
C MET A 38 -30.73 0.72 35.82
N LEU A 39 -30.93 2.03 35.97
CA LEU A 39 -29.83 3.00 36.03
C LEU A 39 -28.91 2.78 37.24
N ARG A 40 -29.43 2.39 38.40
CA ARG A 40 -28.59 2.04 39.56
C ARG A 40 -27.77 0.76 39.35
N ALA A 41 -28.34 -0.25 38.70
CA ALA A 41 -27.63 -1.49 38.39
C ALA A 41 -26.51 -1.26 37.37
N LEU A 42 -26.81 -0.54 36.28
CA LEU A 42 -25.83 -0.21 35.23
C LEU A 42 -24.78 0.80 35.71
N GLY A 43 -25.17 1.79 36.52
CA GLY A 43 -24.27 2.83 37.02
C GLY A 43 -23.15 2.31 37.94
N ALA A 44 -23.30 1.11 38.51
CA ALA A 44 -22.22 0.43 39.25
C ALA A 44 -21.23 -0.33 38.34
N GLN A 45 -21.60 -0.61 37.09
CA GLN A 45 -20.79 -1.33 36.09
C GLN A 45 -20.09 -0.38 35.11
N ILE A 46 -20.61 0.84 34.94
CA ILE A 46 -20.04 1.86 34.04
C ILE A 46 -18.91 2.60 34.77
N GLU A 47 -17.66 2.30 34.39
CA GLU A 47 -16.52 3.12 34.78
C GLU A 47 -16.61 4.53 34.16
N LYS A 48 -16.02 5.54 34.82
CA LYS A 48 -16.04 6.92 34.37
C LYS A 48 -15.33 7.05 33.01
N THR A 49 -16.11 7.25 31.95
CA THR A 49 -15.61 7.49 30.60
C THR A 49 -14.64 8.68 30.58
N THR A 50 -13.44 8.48 30.02
CA THR A 50 -12.40 9.52 29.92
C THR A 50 -12.63 10.51 28.77
N ASN A 51 -13.55 10.19 27.84
CA ASN A 51 -13.93 11.07 26.74
C ASN A 51 -14.58 12.36 27.29
N ARG A 52 -13.96 13.51 26.96
CA ARG A 52 -14.41 14.86 27.34
C ARG A 52 -15.05 15.64 26.19
N GLU A 53 -15.19 15.05 25.01
CA GLU A 53 -15.62 15.74 23.78
C GLU A 53 -17.08 16.23 23.85
N ALA A 54 -17.90 15.54 24.64
CA ALA A 54 -19.28 15.94 24.93
C ALA A 54 -19.40 17.18 25.84
N CYS A 55 -18.34 17.53 26.57
CA CYS A 55 -18.33 18.71 27.43
C CYS A 55 -18.36 19.99 26.59
N ARG A 56 -18.99 21.03 27.15
CA ARG A 56 -18.94 22.38 26.60
C ARG A 56 -17.82 23.19 27.25
N ASP A 57 -17.27 24.14 26.51
CA ASP A 57 -16.36 25.15 27.04
C ASP A 57 -17.15 26.31 27.70
N LEU A 58 -16.43 27.32 28.21
CA LEU A 58 -17.03 28.52 28.79
C LEU A 58 -17.68 29.45 27.73
N SER A 59 -17.39 29.27 26.44
CA SER A 59 -18.07 29.99 25.34
C SER A 59 -19.39 29.33 24.93
N GLY A 60 -19.66 28.11 25.42
CA GLY A 60 -20.83 27.32 25.07
C GLY A 60 -20.68 26.49 23.80
N ARG A 61 -19.49 26.35 23.21
CA ARG A 61 -19.17 25.39 22.13
C ARG A 61 -18.85 24.01 22.72
N ARG A 62 -18.97 22.91 21.95
CA ARG A 62 -18.52 21.58 22.42
C ARG A 62 -17.03 21.39 22.11
N LEU A 63 -16.33 20.67 22.98
CA LEU A 63 -14.92 20.34 22.77
C LEU A 63 -14.70 19.50 21.50
N ARG A 64 -15.69 18.68 21.11
CA ARG A 64 -15.68 17.96 19.83
C ARG A 64 -15.46 18.89 18.63
N ASP A 65 -16.27 19.95 18.55
CA ASP A 65 -16.29 20.87 17.41
C ASP A 65 -14.94 21.61 17.31
N VAL A 66 -14.41 22.07 18.45
CA VAL A 66 -13.10 22.73 18.56
C VAL A 66 -11.94 21.80 18.17
N ASN A 67 -12.02 20.50 18.51
CA ASN A 67 -11.02 19.52 18.10
C ASN A 67 -11.08 19.23 16.60
N HIS A 68 -12.29 19.14 16.03
CA HIS A 68 -12.47 18.98 14.58
C HIS A 68 -11.95 20.20 13.81
N GLU A 69 -12.29 21.43 14.24
CA GLU A 69 -11.79 22.68 13.65
C GLU A 69 -10.25 22.71 13.62
N LYS A 70 -9.60 22.29 14.72
CA LYS A 70 -8.13 22.17 14.79
C LYS A 70 -7.57 21.11 13.86
N ALA A 71 -8.16 19.91 13.86
CA ALA A 71 -7.71 18.81 13.00
C ALA A 71 -7.79 19.18 11.50
N MET A 72 -8.87 19.86 11.09
CA MET A 72 -9.01 20.39 9.73
C MET A 72 -7.96 21.46 9.42
N ALA A 73 -7.72 22.40 10.34
CA ALA A 73 -6.70 23.43 10.16
C ALA A 73 -5.27 22.86 10.11
N GLU A 74 -4.98 21.82 10.89
CA GLU A 74 -3.70 21.09 10.84
C GLU A 74 -3.55 20.29 9.55
N TRP A 75 -4.61 19.62 9.09
CA TRP A 75 -4.61 18.88 7.82
C TRP A 75 -4.37 19.80 6.61
N VAL A 76 -5.00 20.97 6.59
CA VAL A 76 -4.77 22.01 5.56
C VAL A 76 -3.35 22.57 5.63
N LYS A 77 -2.79 22.81 6.82
CA LYS A 77 -1.37 23.22 6.96
C LYS A 77 -0.42 22.15 6.43
N GLN A 78 -0.67 20.88 6.75
CA GLN A 78 0.10 19.74 6.26
C GLN A 78 -0.09 19.50 4.76
N GLN A 79 -1.11 20.08 4.10
CA GLN A 79 -1.28 19.96 2.65
C GLN A 79 -0.08 20.54 1.90
N ALA A 80 0.34 21.76 2.25
CA ALA A 80 1.49 22.43 1.64
C ALA A 80 2.81 21.66 1.91
N GLU A 81 2.98 21.09 3.10
CA GLU A 81 4.15 20.26 3.42
C GLU A 81 4.15 18.93 2.64
N ARG A 82 2.99 18.28 2.51
CA ARG A 82 2.81 17.05 1.70
C ARG A 82 3.01 17.30 0.21
N GLU A 83 2.64 18.48 -0.30
CA GLU A 83 2.92 18.90 -1.68
C GLU A 83 4.41 19.18 -1.88
N ALA A 84 5.06 19.89 -0.95
CA ALA A 84 6.50 20.13 -0.99
C ALA A 84 7.33 18.83 -0.94
N ASP A 85 7.00 17.85 -0.10
CA ASP A 85 7.69 16.54 -0.08
C ASP A 85 7.45 15.75 -1.39
N LYS A 86 6.22 15.78 -1.94
CA LYS A 86 5.93 15.20 -3.26
C LYS A 86 6.77 15.86 -4.36
N GLU A 87 6.92 17.18 -4.36
CA GLU A 87 7.74 17.92 -5.32
C GLU A 87 9.23 17.63 -5.15
N GLN A 88 9.75 17.61 -3.91
CA GLN A 88 11.15 17.25 -3.64
C GLN A 88 11.47 15.83 -4.13
N ARG A 89 10.60 14.84 -3.85
CA ARG A 89 10.75 13.47 -4.37
C ARG A 89 10.64 13.39 -5.90
N ARG A 90 9.80 14.22 -6.53
CA ARG A 90 9.72 14.33 -8.01
C ARG A 90 11.03 14.89 -8.57
N LEU A 91 11.57 15.96 -7.97
CA LEU A 91 12.85 16.57 -8.36
C LEU A 91 14.02 15.62 -8.16
N GLU A 92 14.10 14.91 -7.03
CA GLU A 92 15.13 13.88 -6.78
C GLU A 92 15.06 12.75 -7.82
N ARG A 93 13.85 12.25 -8.12
CA ARG A 93 13.64 11.24 -9.18
C ARG A 93 14.05 11.75 -10.57
N LEU A 94 13.81 13.02 -10.88
CA LEU A 94 14.24 13.65 -12.13
C LEU A 94 15.76 13.81 -12.16
N GLN A 95 16.38 14.34 -11.10
CA GLN A 95 17.84 14.44 -10.99
C GLN A 95 18.53 13.07 -11.12
N ARG A 96 17.98 12.02 -10.50
CA ARG A 96 18.49 10.65 -10.63
C ARG A 96 18.36 10.08 -12.04
N LYS A 97 17.38 10.54 -12.83
CA LYS A 97 17.22 10.16 -14.25
C LYS A 97 18.11 11.00 -15.19
N LEU A 98 18.37 12.26 -14.84
CA LEU A 98 19.25 13.17 -15.58
C LEU A 98 20.74 12.91 -15.31
N ALA A 99 21.07 12.37 -14.14
CA ALA A 99 22.40 11.85 -13.86
C ALA A 99 22.71 10.70 -14.81
N GLU A 100 23.58 10.95 -15.79
CA GLU A 100 23.99 9.96 -16.77
C GLU A 100 24.42 8.66 -16.08
N PRO A 101 23.99 7.48 -16.57
CA PRO A 101 24.50 6.21 -16.08
C PRO A 101 26.02 6.22 -16.19
N LYS A 102 26.72 6.23 -15.04
CA LYS A 102 28.18 6.20 -14.97
C LYS A 102 28.71 4.83 -15.37
N HIS A 103 28.59 4.54 -16.67
CA HIS A 103 29.18 3.37 -17.29
C HIS A 103 30.69 3.59 -17.29
N PHE A 104 31.38 3.00 -16.31
CA PHE A 104 32.83 2.86 -16.32
C PHE A 104 33.22 1.90 -17.44
N THR A 105 33.26 2.41 -18.68
CA THR A 105 33.77 1.72 -19.86
C THR A 105 35.28 1.49 -19.75
N THR A 106 35.97 2.41 -19.10
CA THR A 106 37.36 2.28 -18.67
C THR A 106 37.44 1.46 -17.37
N ASN A 107 37.56 0.13 -17.51
CA ASN A 107 38.07 -0.71 -16.43
C ASN A 107 39.61 -0.73 -16.51
N PRO A 108 40.34 -0.27 -15.47
CA PRO A 108 41.80 -0.16 -15.52
C PRO A 108 42.47 -1.54 -15.72
N ASP A 109 41.93 -2.58 -15.07
CA ASP A 109 42.43 -3.95 -15.19
C ASP A 109 42.29 -4.50 -16.61
N TYR A 110 41.20 -4.16 -17.30
CA TYR A 110 41.00 -4.56 -18.70
C TYR A 110 41.98 -3.83 -19.64
N GLN A 111 42.26 -2.54 -19.38
CA GLN A 111 43.27 -1.80 -20.14
C GLN A 111 44.67 -2.39 -19.93
N GLN A 112 45.04 -2.71 -18.68
CA GLN A 112 46.31 -3.37 -18.37
C GLN A 112 46.43 -4.74 -19.07
N GLN A 113 45.38 -5.56 -19.03
CA GLN A 113 45.34 -6.83 -19.76
C GLN A 113 45.48 -6.63 -21.28
N TYR A 114 44.88 -5.59 -21.85
CA TYR A 114 44.98 -5.28 -23.28
C TYR A 114 46.41 -4.90 -23.68
N HIS A 115 47.08 -4.06 -22.87
CA HIS A 115 48.48 -3.70 -23.07
C HIS A 115 49.41 -4.91 -22.93
N GLU A 116 49.29 -5.69 -21.84
CA GLU A 116 50.11 -6.87 -21.61
C GLU A 116 49.93 -7.94 -22.71
N MET A 117 48.71 -8.10 -23.23
CA MET A 117 48.43 -8.98 -24.37
C MET A 117 49.06 -8.47 -25.69
N SER A 118 49.13 -7.15 -25.91
CA SER A 118 49.82 -6.58 -27.08
C SER A 118 51.32 -6.85 -27.00
N GLU A 119 51.95 -6.51 -25.87
CA GLU A 119 53.40 -6.69 -25.66
C GLU A 119 53.81 -8.15 -25.84
N ARG A 120 53.07 -9.11 -25.25
CA ARG A 120 53.32 -10.56 -25.40
C ARG A 120 53.21 -11.03 -26.85
N LEU A 121 52.31 -10.44 -27.64
CA LEU A 121 52.11 -10.79 -29.06
C LEU A 121 53.27 -10.25 -29.90
N GLU A 122 53.65 -8.99 -29.69
CA GLU A 122 54.80 -8.34 -30.31
C GLU A 122 56.10 -9.11 -30.02
N ASP A 123 56.33 -9.48 -28.76
CA ASP A 123 57.45 -10.32 -28.30
C ASP A 123 57.49 -11.68 -29.02
N SER A 124 56.33 -12.31 -29.20
CA SER A 124 56.21 -13.63 -29.85
C SER A 124 56.51 -13.54 -31.35
N VAL A 125 56.07 -12.47 -32.00
CA VAL A 125 56.39 -12.18 -33.41
C VAL A 125 57.88 -11.89 -33.57
N LEU A 126 58.48 -11.05 -32.72
CA LEU A 126 59.91 -10.75 -32.72
C LEU A 126 60.77 -12.01 -32.54
N LYS A 127 60.43 -12.86 -31.56
CA LYS A 127 61.11 -14.15 -31.32
C LYS A 127 60.93 -15.10 -32.51
N GLY A 128 59.76 -15.10 -33.16
CA GLY A 128 59.49 -15.85 -34.38
C GLY A 128 60.37 -15.41 -35.55
N LEU A 129 60.46 -14.09 -35.81
CA LEU A 129 61.33 -13.53 -36.86
C LEU A 129 62.80 -13.82 -36.58
N GLN A 130 63.26 -13.67 -35.33
CA GLN A 130 64.63 -14.02 -34.94
C GLN A 130 64.92 -15.52 -35.12
N ALA A 131 63.98 -16.41 -34.79
CA ALA A 131 64.11 -17.85 -35.01
C ALA A 131 64.15 -18.20 -36.50
N ILE A 132 63.37 -17.53 -37.35
CA ILE A 132 63.44 -17.70 -38.81
C ILE A 132 64.78 -17.18 -39.36
N SER A 133 65.24 -16.02 -38.90
CA SER A 133 66.50 -15.42 -39.35
C SER A 133 67.74 -16.17 -38.88
N SER A 134 67.65 -16.94 -37.78
CA SER A 134 68.78 -17.72 -37.24
C SER A 134 68.77 -19.19 -37.66
N LYS A 135 67.64 -19.69 -38.20
CA LYS A 135 67.50 -21.10 -38.63
C LYS A 135 67.79 -21.29 -40.11
N THR A 136 69.08 -21.40 -40.42
CA THR A 136 69.56 -21.93 -41.70
C THR A 136 69.08 -23.38 -41.89
N VAL A 137 68.79 -23.76 -43.15
CA VAL A 137 68.07 -25.00 -43.48
C VAL A 137 69.03 -26.18 -43.63
N SER A 138 68.67 -27.33 -43.05
CA SER A 138 69.21 -28.66 -43.41
C SER A 138 68.11 -29.73 -43.27
N PRO A 139 67.85 -30.58 -44.29
CA PRO A 139 66.73 -31.53 -44.28
C PRO A 139 67.16 -32.99 -44.03
N GLN A 140 66.49 -33.72 -43.12
CA GLN A 140 66.47 -35.20 -43.06
C GLN A 140 65.18 -35.75 -42.39
N SER A 141 64.93 -37.07 -42.49
CA SER A 141 63.60 -37.71 -42.41
C SER A 141 63.51 -39.01 -41.58
N GLY A 142 62.29 -39.34 -41.07
CA GLY A 142 61.86 -40.66 -40.55
C GLY A 142 62.38 -41.09 -39.16
N GLY A 143 61.74 -41.97 -38.36
CA GLY A 143 60.41 -42.62 -38.42
C GLY A 143 60.26 -43.84 -37.44
N SER A 144 59.02 -44.24 -37.10
CA SER A 144 58.60 -45.49 -36.35
C SER A 144 58.74 -45.51 -34.80
N ARG A 145 58.04 -46.32 -33.96
CA ARG A 145 56.80 -47.17 -34.01
C ARG A 145 56.47 -47.75 -32.59
N LYS A 146 55.19 -47.82 -32.16
CA LYS A 146 54.47 -49.02 -31.57
C LYS A 146 53.16 -48.67 -30.81
N ARG A 147 52.24 -49.65 -30.69
CA ARG A 147 50.88 -49.64 -30.08
C ARG A 147 50.72 -50.81 -29.07
N PRO A 148 49.76 -50.75 -28.12
CA PRO A 148 48.44 -51.41 -28.25
C PRO A 148 47.28 -50.36 -28.23
N GLY A 149 45.97 -50.64 -28.07
CA GLY A 149 45.15 -51.87 -27.96
C GLY A 149 43.64 -51.55 -27.80
N GLU A 150 42.77 -52.55 -27.55
CA GLU A 150 41.35 -52.40 -27.12
C GLU A 150 40.97 -53.50 -26.08
N PRO A 151 39.89 -53.35 -25.27
CA PRO A 151 38.50 -53.61 -25.73
C PRO A 151 37.48 -52.54 -25.28
N GLY A 152 36.31 -52.49 -25.94
CA GLY A 152 35.27 -51.47 -25.69
C GLY A 152 34.02 -51.94 -24.90
N LYS A 153 32.96 -51.12 -25.04
CA LYS A 153 31.52 -51.30 -24.69
C LYS A 153 30.95 -50.56 -23.46
N ASN A 154 30.18 -49.52 -23.82
CA ASN A 154 28.79 -49.26 -23.42
C ASN A 154 28.45 -48.51 -22.10
N GLY A 155 27.92 -47.28 -22.28
CA GLY A 155 26.67 -46.88 -21.62
C GLY A 155 26.69 -45.58 -20.82
N THR A 156 26.03 -44.53 -21.34
CA THR A 156 24.79 -43.98 -20.73
C THR A 156 24.21 -42.77 -21.49
N LYS A 157 22.97 -42.95 -21.96
CA LYS A 157 21.83 -42.00 -21.97
C LYS A 157 22.06 -40.54 -22.40
N SER A 158 21.38 -40.17 -23.48
CA SER A 158 21.16 -38.78 -23.91
C SER A 158 20.52 -37.90 -22.83
N ARG A 159 21.02 -36.68 -22.67
CA ARG A 159 20.27 -35.55 -22.09
C ARG A 159 20.27 -34.40 -23.10
N LYS A 160 19.08 -34.02 -23.54
CA LYS A 160 18.86 -32.83 -24.39
C LYS A 160 19.54 -31.62 -23.75
N ARG A 161 20.47 -30.98 -24.46
CA ARG A 161 20.80 -29.57 -24.21
C ARG A 161 19.84 -28.74 -25.05
N LYS A 162 19.01 -27.92 -24.40
CA LYS A 162 18.16 -26.95 -25.11
C LYS A 162 19.08 -25.98 -25.86
N CYS A 163 18.85 -25.80 -27.16
CA CYS A 163 19.39 -24.65 -27.87
C CYS A 163 18.59 -23.43 -27.39
N PHE A 164 19.18 -22.61 -26.54
CA PHE A 164 18.65 -21.28 -26.28
C PHE A 164 19.23 -20.35 -27.35
N TRP A 165 18.48 -20.22 -28.45
CA TRP A 165 18.78 -19.23 -29.47
C TRP A 165 18.49 -17.85 -28.88
N LEU A 166 19.44 -16.92 -28.97
CA LEU A 166 19.17 -15.51 -28.76
C LEU A 166 18.20 -15.07 -29.87
N GLY A 167 16.95 -14.84 -29.49
CA GLY A 167 15.87 -14.42 -30.38
C GLY A 167 15.15 -13.23 -29.75
N LEU A 168 15.28 -12.08 -30.40
CA LEU A 168 14.61 -10.82 -30.08
C LEU A 168 13.13 -10.91 -30.48
N GLU A 169 12.22 -11.15 -29.54
CA GLU A 169 10.77 -11.18 -29.81
C GLU A 169 9.94 -10.85 -28.54
N GLY A 170 9.12 -9.78 -28.61
CA GLY A 170 8.28 -9.24 -27.51
C GLY A 170 9.11 -8.61 -26.36
N LEU A 171 9.05 -7.31 -26.06
CA LEU A 171 7.98 -6.31 -26.22
C LEU A 171 6.61 -6.80 -25.76
N ASP A 172 6.54 -7.24 -24.50
CA ASP A 172 5.31 -7.09 -23.72
C ASP A 172 5.13 -5.60 -23.41
N ASP A 173 4.01 -5.04 -23.88
CA ASP A 173 3.68 -3.63 -23.74
C ASP A 173 3.47 -3.21 -22.28
N CYS A 174 3.81 -1.95 -22.01
CA CYS A 174 3.66 -1.29 -20.72
C CYS A 174 2.18 -0.95 -20.42
N ASP A 175 1.40 -1.92 -19.95
CA ASP A 175 0.08 -1.65 -19.34
C ASP A 175 0.18 -1.52 -17.81
N SER A 176 0.83 -0.44 -17.37
CA SER A 176 0.70 0.05 -16.00
C SER A 176 -0.49 1.02 -15.93
N SER A 177 -1.70 0.49 -16.10
CA SER A 177 -2.96 1.24 -15.94
C SER A 177 -3.17 1.64 -14.47
N ASP A 178 -2.52 2.73 -14.08
CA ASP A 178 -2.75 3.39 -12.79
C ASP A 178 -3.96 4.32 -12.94
N SER A 179 -5.15 3.70 -12.91
CA SER A 179 -6.43 4.38 -13.10
C SER A 179 -6.87 5.11 -11.83
N GLU A 180 -6.32 6.32 -11.64
CA GLU A 180 -6.81 7.28 -10.65
C GLU A 180 -8.22 7.78 -11.02
N ASN A 181 -9.24 6.96 -10.73
CA ASN A 181 -10.64 7.35 -10.78
C ASN A 181 -10.99 8.18 -9.54
N ASP A 182 -10.65 9.46 -9.57
CA ASP A 182 -11.07 10.43 -8.57
C ASP A 182 -12.40 11.07 -9.01
N SER A 183 -13.49 10.36 -8.74
CA SER A 183 -14.85 10.85 -9.00
C SER A 183 -15.45 11.41 -7.72
N GLU A 184 -15.25 12.71 -7.48
CA GLU A 184 -15.92 13.46 -6.43
C GLU A 184 -17.42 13.61 -6.74
N ASP A 185 -18.25 12.75 -6.12
CA ASP A 185 -19.70 12.96 -5.97
C ASP A 185 -20.01 13.31 -4.51
N ASP A 186 -19.63 14.53 -4.09
CA ASP A 186 -20.18 15.14 -2.87
C ASP A 186 -21.50 15.84 -3.21
N SER A 187 -22.54 15.03 -3.43
CA SER A 187 -23.93 15.50 -3.51
C SER A 187 -24.52 15.59 -2.10
N PRO A 188 -24.71 16.79 -1.52
CA PRO A 188 -25.35 16.93 -0.21
C PRO A 188 -26.85 16.66 -0.34
N HIS A 189 -27.25 15.40 -0.10
CA HIS A 189 -28.64 15.02 0.08
C HIS A 189 -29.19 15.66 1.36
N ALA A 190 -29.74 16.87 1.21
CA ALA A 190 -30.66 17.46 2.17
C ALA A 190 -31.97 16.67 2.16
N SER A 191 -32.04 15.60 2.95
CA SER A 191 -33.29 14.89 3.26
C SER A 191 -34.07 15.65 4.33
N ASP A 192 -34.79 16.68 3.89
CA ASP A 192 -35.86 17.29 4.67
C ASP A 192 -36.93 16.26 5.04
N GLY A 193 -37.34 16.27 6.31
CA GLY A 193 -38.66 15.82 6.76
C GLY A 193 -38.95 14.32 6.76
N SER A 194 -39.07 13.71 7.94
CA SER A 194 -40.39 13.59 8.60
C SER A 194 -40.31 12.75 9.88
N CYS A 195 -40.70 13.35 11.01
CA CYS A 195 -40.97 12.59 12.23
C CYS A 195 -42.42 12.09 12.20
N PRO A 196 -42.69 10.78 12.32
CA PRO A 196 -44.06 10.31 12.54
C PRO A 196 -44.57 10.80 13.91
N SER A 197 -45.81 11.29 13.92
CA SER A 197 -46.56 11.67 15.14
C SER A 197 -47.22 10.48 15.80
#